data_AF-A0A3B8YYK4-F1
#
_entry.id   AF-A0A3B8YYK4-F1
#
_cell.length_a   1.000
_cell.length_b   1.000
_cell.length_c   1.000
_cell.angle_alpha   90.00
_cell.angle_beta   90.00
_cell.angle_gamma   90.00
#
_symmetry.space_group_name_H-M   'P 1'
#
loop_
_entity.id
_entity.type
_entity.pdbx_description
1 polymer ?
#
loop_
_entity_poly.entity_id
_entity_poly.type
_entity_poly.pdbx_seq_one_letter_code
_entity_poly.pdbx_strand_id
1 'polypeptide(L)'
;MFVAATGYFLFSHYIYRRMDPAETRLFGRFSYAGFNWIYAAILIPSALWLPLTNAMVENPGPVLWALICASLYSVAIGTIFLFFALLGAKPNDRGRTWAIAGALGFGLQTVVLDALIWPAYFPY
;
A
#
# COMPACT_ATOMS: atom_id res chain seq x y z
N MET A 1 12.92 1.86 1.61
CA MET A 1 12.65 0.55 0.97
C MET A 1 12.64 -0.63 1.95
N PHE A 2 13.71 -0.94 2.69
CA PHE A 2 13.68 -2.09 3.64
C PHE A 2 12.64 -1.99 4.75
N VAL A 3 12.40 -0.78 5.28
CA VAL A 3 11.33 -0.53 6.27
C VAL A 3 9.96 -0.86 5.68
N ALA A 4 9.70 -0.46 4.44
CA ALA A 4 8.46 -0.77 3.74
C ALA A 4 8.32 -2.28 3.50
N ALA A 5 9.36 -2.94 2.99
CA ALA A 5 9.34 -4.39 2.78
C ALA A 5 9.08 -5.16 4.08
N THR A 6 9.74 -4.77 5.17
CA THR A 6 9.50 -5.37 6.50
C THR A 6 8.06 -5.12 6.95
N GLY A 7 7.57 -3.89 6.79
CA GLY A 7 6.19 -3.53 7.11
C GLY A 7 5.16 -4.35 6.32
N TYR A 8 5.41 -4.54 5.03
CA TYR A 8 4.62 -5.41 4.15
C TYR A 8 4.50 -6.82 4.70
N PHE A 9 5.61 -7.45 5.08
CA PHE A 9 5.58 -8.80 5.64
C PHE A 9 4.84 -8.87 6.98
N LEU A 10 4.97 -7.85 7.84
CA LEU A 10 4.29 -7.82 9.14
C LEU A 10 2.77 -7.79 8.99
N PHE A 11 2.23 -6.85 8.20
CA PHE A 11 0.78 -6.80 8.01
C PHE A 11 0.26 -7.98 7.18
N SER A 12 1.04 -8.48 6.21
CA SER A 12 0.65 -9.65 5.41
C SER A 12 0.56 -10.90 6.27
N HIS A 13 1.54 -11.12 7.14
CA HIS A 13 1.51 -12.23 8.08
C HIS A 13 0.25 -12.20 8.94
N TYR A 14 -0.09 -11.05 9.51
CA TYR A 14 -1.29 -10.92 10.33
C TYR A 14 -2.57 -11.18 9.53
N ILE A 15 -2.73 -10.56 8.35
CA ILE A 15 -3.94 -10.72 7.52
C ILE A 15 -4.13 -12.18 7.10
N TYR A 16 -3.09 -12.85 6.61
CA TYR A 16 -3.22 -14.21 6.06
C TYR A 16 -3.18 -15.32 7.11
N ARG A 17 -2.50 -15.13 8.26
CA ARG A 17 -2.32 -16.19 9.27
C ARG A 17 -3.17 -16.02 10.51
N ARG A 18 -3.66 -14.82 10.81
CA ARG A 18 -4.38 -14.54 12.07
C ARG A 18 -5.85 -14.20 11.87
N MET A 19 -6.23 -13.63 10.74
CA MET A 19 -7.64 -13.34 10.47
C MET A 19 -8.38 -14.59 9.98
N ASP A 20 -9.60 -14.79 10.47
CA ASP A 20 -10.52 -15.77 9.91
C ASP A 20 -11.31 -15.13 8.74
N PRO A 21 -11.18 -15.62 7.50
CA PRO A 21 -11.91 -15.08 6.36
C PRO A 21 -13.44 -15.12 6.49
N ALA A 22 -14.00 -16.10 7.24
CA ALA A 22 -15.44 -16.26 7.40
C ALA A 22 -16.05 -15.22 8.35
N GLU A 23 -15.30 -14.83 9.38
CA GLU A 23 -15.75 -13.87 10.39
C GLU A 23 -15.32 -12.42 10.07
N THR A 24 -14.27 -12.25 9.26
CA THR A 24 -13.69 -10.94 8.98
C THR A 24 -14.63 -10.07 8.14
N ARG A 25 -14.99 -8.92 8.70
CA ARG A 25 -15.74 -7.86 8.02
C ARG A 25 -14.90 -6.58 7.96
N LEU A 26 -14.48 -6.19 6.76
CA LEU A 26 -13.81 -4.92 6.51
C LEU A 26 -14.80 -3.77 6.77
N PHE A 27 -14.44 -2.84 7.66
CA PHE A 27 -15.29 -1.71 8.08
C PHE A 27 -16.71 -2.14 8.50
N GLY A 28 -16.88 -3.37 9.01
CA GLY A 28 -18.18 -3.92 9.43
C GLY A 28 -19.14 -4.28 8.28
N ARG A 29 -18.76 -4.07 7.00
CA ARG A 29 -19.67 -4.26 5.86
C ARG A 29 -19.14 -5.22 4.80
N PHE A 30 -17.87 -5.08 4.38
CA PHE A 30 -17.32 -5.87 3.27
C PHE A 30 -16.68 -7.16 3.76
N SER A 31 -16.66 -8.20 2.94
CA SER A 31 -16.03 -9.48 3.30
C SER A 31 -14.49 -9.38 3.26
N TYR A 32 -13.82 -10.45 3.69
CA TYR A 32 -12.37 -10.62 3.58
C TYR A 32 -11.81 -10.32 2.18
N ALA A 33 -12.61 -10.52 1.11
CA ALA A 33 -12.22 -10.17 -0.26
C ALA A 33 -11.84 -8.69 -0.44
N GLY A 34 -12.32 -7.80 0.44
CA GLY A 34 -11.88 -6.40 0.47
C GLY A 34 -10.37 -6.24 0.66
N PHE A 35 -9.72 -7.12 1.44
CA PHE A 35 -8.26 -7.11 1.57
C PHE A 35 -7.57 -7.47 0.26
N ASN A 36 -8.12 -8.41 -0.53
CA ASN A 36 -7.54 -8.74 -1.84
C ASN A 36 -7.58 -7.53 -2.79
N TRP A 37 -8.67 -6.76 -2.77
CA TRP A 37 -8.77 -5.53 -3.54
C TRP A 37 -7.79 -4.44 -3.07
N ILE A 38 -7.62 -4.29 -1.76
CA ILE A 38 -6.59 -3.39 -1.19
C ILE A 38 -5.20 -3.83 -1.65
N TYR A 39 -4.90 -5.13 -1.63
CA TYR A 39 -3.62 -5.66 -2.11
C TYR A 39 -3.42 -5.42 -3.60
N ALA A 40 -4.46 -5.63 -4.42
CA ALA A 40 -4.39 -5.33 -5.85
C ALA A 40 -4.11 -3.84 -6.10
N ALA A 41 -4.79 -2.95 -5.37
CA ALA A 41 -4.60 -1.51 -5.45
C ALA A 41 -3.21 -1.04 -4.98
N ILE A 42 -2.49 -1.85 -4.20
CA ILE A 42 -1.09 -1.58 -3.80
C ILE A 42 -0.13 -2.23 -4.79
N LEU A 43 -0.23 -3.53 -5.02
CA LEU A 43 0.78 -4.33 -5.71
C LEU A 43 0.83 -4.08 -7.21
N ILE A 44 -0.33 -3.92 -7.88
CA ILE A 44 -0.39 -3.66 -9.32
C ILE A 44 0.32 -2.34 -9.66
N PRO A 45 -0.07 -1.18 -9.06
CA PRO A 45 0.64 0.07 -9.35
C PRO A 45 2.08 0.07 -8.84
N SER A 46 2.39 -0.62 -7.73
CA SER A 46 3.80 -0.79 -7.29
C SER A 46 4.64 -1.50 -8.35
N ALA A 47 4.11 -2.53 -9.01
CA ALA A 47 4.80 -3.25 -10.07
C ALA A 47 4.98 -2.40 -11.35
N LEU A 48 4.06 -1.46 -11.60
CA LEU A 48 4.12 -0.55 -12.75
C LEU A 48 5.17 0.56 -12.59
N TRP A 49 5.60 0.87 -11.37
CA TRP A 49 6.53 1.98 -11.13
C TRP A 49 7.85 1.84 -11.90
N LEU A 50 8.48 0.67 -11.87
CA LEU A 50 9.76 0.43 -12.56
C LEU A 50 9.66 0.51 -14.10
N PRO A 51 8.71 -0.17 -14.78
CA PRO A 51 8.58 -0.05 -16.22
C PRO A 51 8.19 1.37 -16.67
N LEU A 52 7.32 2.07 -15.91
CA LEU A 52 6.95 3.46 -16.22
C LEU A 52 8.13 4.41 -16.08
N THR A 53 8.93 4.28 -15.02
CA THR A 53 10.14 5.11 -14.82
C THR A 53 11.21 4.82 -15.85
N ASN A 54 11.41 3.55 -16.27
CA ASN A 54 12.30 3.23 -17.39
C ASN A 54 11.82 3.88 -18.70
N ALA A 55 10.54 3.75 -19.03
CA ALA A 55 9.97 4.40 -20.21
C ALA A 55 10.13 5.94 -20.16
N MET A 56 10.03 6.52 -18.97
CA MET A 56 10.22 7.94 -18.74
C MET A 56 11.67 8.39 -18.95
N VAL A 57 12.66 7.56 -18.60
CA VAL A 57 14.08 7.83 -18.84
C VAL A 57 14.39 7.76 -20.34
N GLU A 58 13.80 6.80 -21.06
CA GLU A 58 14.04 6.62 -22.49
C GLU A 58 13.36 7.68 -23.35
N ASN A 59 12.10 7.99 -23.07
CA ASN A 59 11.28 8.94 -23.85
C ASN A 59 10.44 9.80 -22.91
N PRO A 60 11.01 10.86 -22.33
CA PRO A 60 10.32 11.68 -21.35
C PRO A 60 9.04 12.31 -21.93
N GLY A 61 7.95 12.31 -21.16
CA GLY A 61 6.68 12.89 -21.59
C GLY A 61 5.68 13.14 -20.46
N PRO A 62 4.79 14.15 -20.61
CA PRO A 62 3.86 14.53 -19.55
C PRO A 62 2.84 13.42 -19.23
N VAL A 63 2.50 12.58 -20.22
CA VAL A 63 1.61 11.43 -20.03
C VAL A 63 2.28 10.36 -19.16
N LEU A 64 3.55 10.03 -19.42
CA LEU A 64 4.28 9.06 -18.60
C LEU A 64 4.47 9.57 -17.18
N TRP A 65 4.79 10.86 -17.01
CA TRP A 65 4.84 11.49 -15.70
C TRP A 65 3.50 11.37 -14.95
N ALA A 66 2.39 11.69 -15.60
CA ALA A 66 1.06 11.56 -15.00
C ALA A 66 0.75 10.11 -14.60
N LEU A 67 1.15 9.12 -15.41
CA LEU A 67 0.99 7.69 -15.09
C LEU A 67 1.85 7.27 -13.88
N ILE A 68 3.08 7.77 -13.77
CA ILE A 68 3.92 7.52 -12.59
C ILE A 68 3.24 8.10 -11.35
N CYS A 69 2.85 9.39 -11.37
CA CYS A 69 2.13 10.01 -10.27
C CYS A 69 0.85 9.25 -9.91
N ALA A 70 0.06 8.83 -10.90
CA ALA A 70 -1.16 8.04 -10.68
C ALA A 70 -0.86 6.70 -10.01
N SER A 71 0.23 6.02 -10.38
CA SER A 71 0.67 4.78 -9.72
C SER A 71 1.02 5.04 -8.25
N LEU A 72 1.79 6.10 -7.96
CA LEU A 72 2.22 6.45 -6.60
C LEU A 72 1.05 6.80 -5.70
N TYR A 73 0.12 7.63 -6.19
CA TYR A 73 -1.10 7.96 -5.46
C TYR A 73 -2.02 6.76 -5.25
N SER A 74 -2.11 5.85 -6.22
CA SER A 74 -2.89 4.62 -6.07
C SER A 74 -2.36 3.74 -4.93
N VAL A 75 -1.04 3.55 -4.85
CA VAL A 75 -0.39 2.83 -3.75
C VAL A 75 -0.63 3.53 -2.41
N ALA A 76 -0.51 4.87 -2.37
CA ALA A 76 -0.72 5.64 -1.16
C ALA A 76 -2.17 5.50 -0.63
N ILE A 77 -3.17 5.62 -1.52
CA ILE A 77 -4.58 5.43 -1.17
C ILE A 77 -4.82 4.02 -0.64
N GLY A 78 -4.34 2.98 -1.35
CA GLY A 78 -4.45 1.59 -0.90
C GLY A 78 -3.82 1.37 0.48
N THR A 79 -2.66 1.99 0.74
CA THR A 79 -1.96 1.92 2.03
C THR A 79 -2.76 2.58 3.16
N ILE A 80 -3.38 3.74 2.90
CA ILE A 80 -4.22 4.43 3.89
C ILE A 80 -5.45 3.57 4.22
N PHE A 81 -6.12 3.02 3.20
CA PHE A 81 -7.24 2.10 3.41
C PHE A 81 -6.84 0.86 4.21
N LEU A 82 -5.68 0.26 3.90
CA LEU A 82 -5.14 -0.86 4.66
C LEU A 82 -4.94 -0.51 6.13
N PHE A 83 -4.34 0.64 6.42
CA PHE A 83 -4.11 1.09 7.79
C PHE A 83 -5.42 1.19 8.57
N PHE A 84 -6.44 1.87 8.02
CA PHE A 84 -7.74 1.97 8.68
C PHE A 84 -8.46 0.62 8.82
N ALA A 85 -8.33 -0.27 7.84
CA ALA A 85 -8.85 -1.63 7.94
C ALA A 85 -8.21 -2.41 9.10
N LEU A 86 -6.90 -2.26 9.31
CA LEU A 86 -6.18 -2.91 10.40
C LEU A 86 -6.57 -2.38 11.79
N LEU A 87 -6.91 -1.09 11.92
CA LEU A 87 -7.41 -0.54 13.20
C LEU A 87 -8.72 -1.22 13.66
N GLY A 88 -9.61 -1.51 12.71
CA GLY A 88 -10.87 -2.21 12.96
C GLY A 88 -10.76 -3.74 12.99
N ALA A 89 -9.59 -4.31 12.67
CA ALA A 89 -9.44 -5.73 12.51
C ALA A 89 -9.49 -6.52 13.82
N LYS A 90 -9.96 -7.75 13.73
CA LYS A 90 -9.94 -8.76 14.80
C LYS A 90 -9.11 -9.96 14.35
N PRO A 91 -8.42 -10.67 15.28
CA PRO A 91 -8.39 -10.44 16.73
C PRO A 91 -7.60 -9.18 17.16
N ASN A 92 -7.98 -8.52 18.25
CA ASN A 92 -7.21 -7.41 18.81
C ASN A 92 -6.04 -7.93 19.67
N ASP A 93 -5.00 -8.43 19.02
CA ASP A 93 -3.83 -9.01 19.68
C ASP A 93 -2.53 -8.29 19.31
N ARG A 94 -1.40 -8.80 19.84
CA ARG A 94 -0.06 -8.28 19.51
C ARG A 94 0.26 -8.39 18.02
N GLY A 95 -0.30 -9.38 17.32
CA GLY A 95 -0.14 -9.53 15.86
C GLY A 95 -0.72 -8.32 15.12
N ARG A 96 -1.91 -7.86 15.54
CA ARG A 96 -2.52 -6.63 15.01
C ARG A 96 -1.65 -5.41 15.27
N THR A 97 -1.08 -5.28 16.47
CA THR A 97 -0.17 -4.18 16.80
C THR A 97 1.04 -4.14 15.87
N TRP A 98 1.67 -5.28 15.62
CA TRP A 98 2.79 -5.38 14.67
C TRP A 98 2.37 -5.10 13.23
N ALA A 99 1.18 -5.53 12.82
CA ALA A 99 0.63 -5.21 11.51
C ALA A 99 0.42 -3.70 11.32
N ILE A 100 -0.11 -3.01 12.34
CA ILE A 100 -0.30 -1.56 12.32
C ILE A 100 1.05 -0.84 12.26
N ALA A 101 2.03 -1.25 13.09
CA ALA A 101 3.38 -0.69 13.03
C ALA A 101 4.02 -0.92 11.65
N GLY A 102 3.82 -2.10 11.07
CA GLY A 102 4.24 -2.40 9.71
C GLY A 102 3.56 -1.53 8.66
N ALA A 103 2.26 -1.29 8.76
CA ALA A 103 1.51 -0.41 7.88
C ALA A 103 1.97 1.06 7.99
N LEU A 104 2.34 1.53 9.19
CA LEU A 104 2.94 2.85 9.38
C LEU A 104 4.32 2.95 8.71
N GLY A 105 5.17 1.94 8.89
CA GLY A 105 6.48 1.88 8.24
C GLY A 105 6.37 1.81 6.71
N PHE A 106 5.40 1.05 6.20
CA PHE A 106 5.07 0.99 4.77
C PHE A 106 4.55 2.33 4.27
N GLY A 107 3.61 2.95 4.98
CA GLY A 107 3.02 4.25 4.64
C GLY A 107 4.01 5.40 4.69
N LEU A 108 4.99 5.39 5.60
CA LEU A 108 6.07 6.37 5.57
C LEU A 108 6.78 6.36 4.21
N GLN A 109 7.10 5.17 3.68
CA GLN A 109 7.70 5.07 2.35
C GLN A 109 6.69 5.45 1.26
N THR A 110 5.54 4.78 1.18
CA THR A 110 4.69 4.87 -0.01
C THR A 110 3.82 6.12 -0.05
N VAL A 111 3.35 6.61 1.09
CA VAL A 111 2.52 7.81 1.18
C VAL A 111 3.40 9.05 1.26
N VAL A 112 4.36 9.08 2.18
CA VAL A 112 5.13 10.32 2.44
C VAL A 112 6.27 10.47 1.45
N LEU A 113 7.20 9.51 1.40
CA LEU A 113 8.38 9.65 0.55
C LEU A 113 8.01 9.56 -0.93
N ASP A 114 7.25 8.54 -1.31
CA ASP A 114 7.01 8.22 -2.71
C ASP A 114 5.85 9.07 -3.30
N ALA A 115 4.71 9.22 -2.63
CA ALA A 115 3.58 9.95 -3.21
C ALA A 115 3.59 11.47 -2.96
N LEU A 116 4.23 11.97 -1.89
CA LEU A 116 4.25 13.41 -1.59
C LEU A 116 5.60 14.05 -1.90
N ILE A 117 6.68 13.54 -1.31
CA ILE A 117 8.00 14.17 -1.44
C ILE A 117 8.53 14.00 -2.87
N TRP A 118 8.49 12.80 -3.43
CA TRP A 118 9.09 12.56 -4.74
C TRP A 118 8.47 13.42 -5.86
N PRO A 119 7.13 13.48 -6.06
CA PRO A 119 6.55 14.35 -7.09
C PRO A 119 6.77 15.84 -6.85
N ALA A 120 6.89 16.26 -5.58
CA ALA A 120 7.11 17.66 -5.22
C ALA A 120 8.54 18.14 -5.55
N TYR A 121 9.55 17.27 -5.38
CA TYR A 121 10.96 17.62 -5.60
C TYR A 121 11.48 17.26 -6.99
N PHE A 122 10.81 16.34 -7.69
CA PHE A 122 11.20 15.91 -9.03
C PHE A 122 10.10 16.17 -10.07
N PRO A 123 9.61 17.42 -10.22
CA PRO A 123 8.62 17.73 -11.25
C PRO A 123 9.23 17.51 -12.65
N TYR A 124 8.44 16.90 -13.54
CA TYR A 124 8.75 16.75 -14.97
C TYR A 124 8.26 17.95 -15.78
#